data_AF-A0A257MQ54-F1
#
_entry.id   AF-A0A257MQ54-F1
#
_cell.length_a   1.000
_cell.length_b   1.000
_cell.length_c   1.000
_cell.angle_alpha   90.00
_cell.angle_beta   90.00
_cell.angle_gamma   90.00
#
_symmetry.space_group_name_H-M   'P 1'
#
loop_
_entity.id
_entity.type
_entity.pdbx_description
1 polymer ?
#
loop_
_entity_poly.entity_id
_entity_poly.type
_entity_poly.pdbx_seq_one_letter_code
_entity_poly.pdbx_strand_id
1 'polypeptide(L)'
;MAVKHTKKLFVKALEKKFATEVKTIGAKDAKLEGQTTSYLRLGPEQNARKREFMEAAAKLSGKRGMTGYNPYVHAGGIPLGQRQLVPYKLSGTEYVVEGDDLHFVNNPAMQQLWDDVRRTIVVGLDMAHEVLQKRLGKEVTPETINNYLEILNHAMPGAAVVQEHMVETHPALVDDCNVRVFTGDDALADEIDDQYLINIDKMFPAEQAEALKAAIGKTSWQAIHVPTIVVRSCDGGTTSRWSAMQLCMTFIDAYNMCAGEAAVADLAYAAKHAAVLQMSEMLPARRARGPNNPGGLSFGFLADMVQTSRVAAADPVKVSLNVVAAGAMLYDQIWLGSYMSGGVGFTQYATAAYTNDVLDDFCYYGADFAADKFGGFAKAPALLDTAKELATEVNAYGMEQYEAFPTLLEDHFGGSQRASVLAAASAITAAIATGHSQVGLAGWYLSMLLHKEGWGRLGFFGYDLQDQCGPTNVFSYQSDEGNPLELRGANYPNYAMNVGHQGEYAGISSAAHAGRMDAFAINPLIKVTFANPGLVFDWADVRACFGKGGAREFRAAGDRSLVMPAV
;
A
#
# COMPACT_ATOMS: atom_id res chain seq x y z
N MET A 1 1.23 -25.87 7.01
CA MET A 1 0.97 -26.25 8.43
C MET A 1 1.09 -24.99 9.25
N ALA A 2 0.06 -24.64 10.04
CA ALA A 2 0.13 -23.47 10.93
C ALA A 2 1.24 -23.70 11.97
N VAL A 3 2.20 -22.78 12.04
CA VAL A 3 3.19 -22.77 13.13
C VAL A 3 2.46 -22.20 14.34
N LYS A 4 2.23 -23.03 15.37
CA LYS A 4 1.55 -22.57 16.58
C LYS A 4 2.42 -21.58 17.33
N HIS A 5 2.00 -20.32 17.44
CA HIS A 5 2.78 -19.28 18.09
C HIS A 5 2.55 -19.33 19.61
N THR A 6 3.49 -19.92 20.36
CA THR A 6 3.35 -20.09 21.82
C THR A 6 3.88 -18.90 22.64
N LYS A 7 4.49 -17.90 21.99
CA LYS A 7 5.03 -16.70 22.66
C LYS A 7 4.47 -15.44 22.01
N LYS A 8 4.08 -14.47 22.84
CA LYS A 8 3.57 -13.18 22.38
C LYS A 8 4.61 -12.47 21.53
N LEU A 9 4.27 -12.09 20.29
CA LEU A 9 5.23 -11.53 19.34
C LEU A 9 5.67 -10.11 19.73
N PHE A 10 4.74 -9.31 20.25
CA PHE A 10 5.01 -7.94 20.65
C PHE A 10 5.92 -7.82 21.88
N VAL A 11 6.02 -8.84 22.74
CA VAL A 11 6.82 -8.76 23.98
C VAL A 11 8.27 -8.38 23.69
N LYS A 12 8.91 -9.06 22.72
CA LYS A 12 10.29 -8.75 22.33
C LYS A 12 10.42 -7.33 21.74
N ALA A 13 9.42 -6.87 21.01
CA ALA A 13 9.41 -5.53 20.43
C ALA A 13 9.30 -4.46 21.52
N LEU A 14 8.38 -4.64 22.48
CA LEU A 14 8.20 -3.74 23.61
C LEU A 14 9.42 -3.76 24.53
N GLU A 15 9.99 -4.93 24.85
CA GLU A 15 11.25 -5.02 25.60
C GLU A 15 12.35 -4.20 24.94
N LYS A 16 12.54 -4.34 23.62
CA LYS A 16 13.56 -3.56 22.90
C LYS A 16 13.24 -2.07 22.89
N LYS A 17 11.96 -1.70 22.73
CA LYS A 17 11.47 -0.32 22.70
C LYS A 17 11.72 0.41 24.01
N PHE A 18 11.24 -0.15 25.11
CA PHE A 18 11.40 0.42 26.45
C PHE A 18 12.81 0.20 27.04
N ALA A 19 13.57 -0.81 26.60
CA ALA A 19 14.99 -0.91 26.98
C ALA A 19 15.86 0.13 26.26
N THR A 20 15.51 0.50 25.03
CA THR A 20 16.19 1.60 24.31
C THR A 20 15.96 2.91 25.04
N GLU A 21 14.72 3.17 25.47
CA GLU A 21 14.36 4.31 26.33
C GLU A 21 15.26 4.38 27.58
N VAL A 22 15.32 3.30 28.36
CA VAL A 22 16.13 3.20 29.58
C VAL A 22 17.57 3.63 29.35
N LYS A 23 18.19 3.16 28.26
CA LYS A 23 19.56 3.51 27.92
C LYS A 23 19.70 4.98 27.52
N THR A 24 18.76 5.51 26.75
CA THR A 24 18.87 6.86 26.19
C THR A 24 18.64 7.95 27.24
N ILE A 25 17.74 7.72 28.20
CA ILE A 25 17.35 8.76 29.17
C ILE A 25 17.67 8.42 30.64
N GLY A 26 18.26 7.25 30.90
CA GLY A 26 18.57 6.79 32.27
C GLY A 26 17.34 6.44 33.10
N ALA A 27 16.24 6.04 32.45
CA ALA A 27 15.04 5.56 33.15
C ALA A 27 15.29 4.19 33.81
N LYS A 28 14.41 3.76 34.73
CA LYS A 28 14.46 2.39 35.26
C LYS A 28 13.86 1.41 34.25
N ASP A 29 14.35 0.17 34.22
CA ASP A 29 13.80 -0.89 33.38
C ASP A 29 12.28 -0.97 33.51
N ALA A 30 11.58 -0.74 32.39
CA ALA A 30 10.13 -0.83 32.34
C ALA A 30 9.73 -2.29 32.53
N LYS A 31 8.90 -2.55 33.55
CA LYS A 31 8.17 -3.82 33.64
C LYS A 31 6.98 -3.70 32.69
N LEU A 32 6.89 -4.57 31.68
CA LEU A 32 5.82 -4.49 30.68
C LEU A 32 4.41 -4.55 31.29
N GLU A 33 4.26 -5.31 32.38
CA GLU A 33 3.02 -5.46 33.16
C GLU A 33 2.85 -4.37 34.24
N GLY A 34 3.81 -3.45 34.35
CA GLY A 34 3.80 -2.40 35.37
C GLY A 34 2.73 -1.35 35.09
N GLN A 35 1.83 -1.12 36.05
CA GLN A 35 0.77 -0.11 35.95
C GLN A 35 1.23 1.32 36.29
N THR A 36 2.48 1.48 36.69
CA THR A 36 3.04 2.79 37.05
C THR A 36 4.38 3.00 36.35
N THR A 37 4.60 4.22 35.89
CA THR A 37 5.86 4.68 35.30
C THR A 37 6.18 6.10 35.78
N SER A 38 7.45 6.48 35.67
CA SER A 38 7.93 7.81 36.04
C SER A 38 8.12 8.67 34.81
N TYR A 39 7.44 9.82 34.74
CA TYR A 39 7.66 10.79 33.68
C TYR A 39 8.78 11.75 34.07
N LEU A 40 9.93 11.65 33.38
CA LEU A 40 11.11 12.46 33.65
C LEU A 40 11.05 13.89 33.09
N ARG A 41 10.08 14.19 32.22
CA ARG A 41 9.82 15.54 31.67
C ARG A 41 11.02 16.18 30.98
N LEU A 42 11.83 15.37 30.30
CA LEU A 42 13.07 15.80 29.65
C LEU A 42 12.84 16.64 28.39
N GLY A 43 11.60 16.73 27.91
CA GLY A 43 11.27 17.53 26.73
C GLY A 43 11.79 16.88 25.43
N PRO A 44 11.93 17.65 24.33
CA PRO A 44 12.35 17.14 23.03
C PRO A 44 13.82 16.71 23.04
N GLU A 45 14.62 17.24 23.98
CA GLU A 45 16.04 16.97 24.11
C GLU A 45 16.37 15.50 24.41
N GLN A 46 15.40 14.68 24.81
CA GLN A 46 15.61 13.25 24.98
C GLN A 46 15.80 12.50 23.65
N ASN A 47 15.22 13.01 22.56
CA ASN A 47 15.13 12.29 21.29
C ASN A 47 16.14 12.82 20.26
N ALA A 48 16.95 11.92 19.70
CA ALA A 48 18.01 12.31 18.77
C ALA A 48 17.48 13.00 17.51
N ARG A 49 16.33 12.56 16.98
CA ARG A 49 15.74 13.15 15.78
C ARG A 49 15.17 14.54 16.05
N LYS A 50 14.55 14.76 17.23
CA LYS A 50 14.12 16.10 17.64
C LYS A 50 15.29 17.07 17.81
N ARG A 51 16.44 16.62 18.33
CA ARG A 51 17.66 17.43 18.41
C ARG A 51 18.17 17.81 17.02
N GLU A 52 18.23 16.86 16.08
CA GLU A 52 18.58 17.15 14.68
C GLU A 52 17.63 18.20 14.06
N PHE A 53 16.33 18.11 14.33
CA PHE A 53 15.36 19.08 13.81
C PHE A 53 15.56 20.49 14.38
N MET A 54 15.87 20.60 15.68
CA MET A 54 16.18 21.88 16.31
C MET A 54 17.48 22.49 15.72
N GLU A 55 18.52 21.68 15.53
CA GLU A 55 19.77 22.12 14.91
C GLU A 55 19.58 22.58 13.46
N ALA A 56 18.81 21.83 12.67
CA ALA A 56 18.47 22.21 11.30
C ALA A 56 17.68 23.52 11.24
N ALA A 57 16.70 23.68 12.13
CA ALA A 57 15.88 24.88 12.22
C ALA A 57 16.70 26.13 12.60
N ALA A 58 17.68 25.99 13.50
CA ALA A 58 18.59 27.07 13.87
C ALA A 58 19.42 27.54 12.65
N LYS A 59 19.95 26.61 11.85
CA LYS A 59 20.71 26.92 10.62
C LYS A 59 19.83 27.61 9.57
N LEU A 60 18.57 27.17 9.41
CA LEU A 60 17.65 27.70 8.40
C LEU A 60 17.07 29.07 8.75
N SER A 61 16.80 29.33 10.04
CA SER A 61 16.18 30.59 10.48
C SER A 61 17.07 31.79 10.14
N GLY A 62 18.39 31.65 10.30
CA GLY A 62 19.36 32.68 9.89
C GLY A 62 19.39 32.92 8.38
N LYS A 63 19.21 31.86 7.57
CA LYS A 63 19.20 31.95 6.09
C LYS A 63 17.92 32.58 5.54
N ARG A 64 16.76 32.33 6.17
CA ARG A 64 15.44 32.78 5.68
C ARG A 64 15.00 34.13 6.26
N GLY A 65 15.60 34.59 7.36
CA GLY A 65 15.20 35.83 8.03
C GLY A 65 13.86 35.76 8.75
N MET A 66 13.36 34.55 9.03
CA MET A 66 12.11 34.31 9.75
C MET A 66 12.24 33.08 10.66
N THR A 67 11.42 33.01 11.72
CA THR A 67 11.41 31.87 12.63
C THR A 67 10.99 30.58 11.93
N GLY A 68 11.67 29.48 12.25
CA GLY A 68 11.36 28.14 11.77
C GLY A 68 10.75 27.24 12.85
N TYR A 69 10.96 25.93 12.70
CA TYR A 69 10.57 24.93 13.70
C TYR A 69 11.10 25.30 15.10
N ASN A 70 10.21 25.36 16.08
CA ASN A 70 10.52 25.64 17.47
C ASN A 70 9.63 24.76 18.36
N PRO A 71 10.15 23.74 19.05
CA PRO A 71 9.32 22.86 19.88
C PRO A 71 8.76 23.54 21.12
N TYR A 72 9.29 24.70 21.52
CA TYR A 72 8.88 25.43 22.73
C TYR A 72 7.66 26.33 22.54
N VAL A 73 7.11 26.45 21.31
CA VAL A 73 5.81 27.12 21.12
C VAL A 73 4.62 26.16 21.30
N HIS A 74 4.88 24.85 21.44
CA HIS A 74 3.84 23.84 21.55
C HIS A 74 2.96 24.09 22.80
N ALA A 75 1.64 24.02 22.61
CA ALA A 75 0.62 24.11 23.68
C ALA A 75 0.88 25.23 24.71
N GLY A 76 1.19 26.45 24.25
CA GLY A 76 1.42 27.59 25.15
C GLY A 76 2.72 27.52 25.95
N GLY A 77 3.72 26.78 25.48
CA GLY A 77 5.06 26.71 26.10
C GLY A 77 5.45 25.33 26.63
N ILE A 78 4.57 24.33 26.56
CA ILE A 78 4.82 22.96 27.03
C ILE A 78 5.34 22.13 25.85
N PRO A 79 6.65 21.84 25.76
CA PRO A 79 7.19 21.12 24.62
C PRO A 79 6.87 19.62 24.71
N LEU A 80 6.94 18.95 23.56
CA LEU A 80 6.84 17.48 23.46
C LEU A 80 7.88 16.78 24.35
N GLY A 81 7.65 15.51 24.68
CA GLY A 81 8.58 14.72 25.49
C GLY A 81 8.41 14.91 27.00
N GLN A 82 7.19 15.23 27.46
CA GLN A 82 6.87 15.18 28.89
C GLN A 82 6.85 13.73 29.41
N ARG A 83 6.33 12.83 28.58
CA ARG A 83 6.56 11.38 28.65
C ARG A 83 7.66 10.98 27.67
N GLN A 84 7.98 9.69 27.66
CA GLN A 84 9.06 9.16 26.86
C GLN A 84 8.73 9.13 25.37
N LEU A 85 9.71 9.52 24.56
CA LEU A 85 9.68 9.43 23.11
C LEU A 85 10.45 8.18 22.70
N VAL A 86 9.70 7.16 22.27
CA VAL A 86 10.20 5.80 22.08
C VAL A 86 10.19 5.39 20.61
N PRO A 87 11.15 4.56 20.16
CA PRO A 87 11.22 4.13 18.77
C PRO A 87 10.13 3.09 18.46
N TYR A 88 10.01 2.75 17.18
CA TYR A 88 9.09 1.73 16.67
C TYR A 88 9.88 0.65 15.94
N LYS A 89 9.58 -0.61 16.25
CA LYS A 89 10.08 -1.75 15.50
C LYS A 89 9.13 -2.00 14.32
N LEU A 90 9.65 -2.07 13.09
CA LEU A 90 8.80 -2.47 11.96
C LEU A 90 8.46 -3.96 12.12
N SER A 91 7.17 -4.29 12.13
CA SER A 91 6.70 -5.65 12.38
C SER A 91 7.30 -6.65 11.40
N GLY A 92 7.71 -7.81 11.87
CA GLY A 92 8.32 -8.88 11.08
C GLY A 92 9.77 -8.62 10.65
N THR A 93 10.39 -7.51 11.06
CA THR A 93 11.75 -7.11 10.61
C THR A 93 12.70 -6.82 11.79
N GLU A 94 13.96 -6.56 11.47
CA GLU A 94 14.99 -6.11 12.41
C GLU A 94 14.97 -4.59 12.67
N TYR A 95 14.34 -3.81 11.79
CA TYR A 95 14.39 -2.35 11.79
C TYR A 95 13.71 -1.76 13.03
N VAL A 96 14.42 -0.86 13.71
CA VAL A 96 13.90 -0.05 14.82
C VAL A 96 14.28 1.39 14.54
N VAL A 97 13.28 2.24 14.35
CA VAL A 97 13.45 3.64 13.90
C VAL A 97 12.64 4.59 14.76
N GLU A 98 12.99 5.86 14.76
CA GLU A 98 12.21 6.89 15.44
C GLU A 98 10.87 7.10 14.74
N GLY A 99 9.81 7.45 15.49
CA GLY A 99 8.48 7.69 14.89
C GLY A 99 8.47 8.81 13.84
N ASP A 100 9.38 9.79 13.98
CA ASP A 100 9.59 10.85 13.00
C ASP A 100 10.12 10.33 11.65
N ASP A 101 10.88 9.22 11.65
CA ASP A 101 11.44 8.59 10.46
C ASP A 101 10.40 7.71 9.72
N LEU A 102 9.23 7.51 10.34
CA LEU A 102 8.06 6.87 9.73
C LEU A 102 7.04 7.89 9.21
N HIS A 103 7.30 9.19 9.34
CA HIS A 103 6.51 10.19 8.64
C HIS A 103 6.84 10.15 7.15
N PHE A 104 5.83 10.07 6.27
CA PHE A 104 6.02 9.88 4.83
C PHE A 104 6.94 10.93 4.18
N VAL A 105 6.91 12.19 4.65
CA VAL A 105 7.84 13.25 4.18
C VAL A 105 9.31 12.93 4.47
N ASN A 106 9.60 12.24 5.57
CA ASN A 106 10.96 11.88 5.99
C ASN A 106 11.38 10.48 5.51
N ASN A 107 10.47 9.75 4.85
CA ASN A 107 10.67 8.36 4.47
C ASN A 107 10.59 8.20 2.94
N PRO A 108 11.73 8.05 2.24
CA PRO A 108 11.76 7.96 0.78
C PRO A 108 11.08 6.68 0.26
N ALA A 109 11.07 5.59 1.02
CA ALA A 109 10.41 4.35 0.62
C ALA A 109 8.88 4.51 0.58
N MET A 110 8.30 5.20 1.56
CA MET A 110 6.87 5.50 1.59
C MET A 110 6.44 6.37 0.41
N GLN A 111 7.25 7.37 0.05
CA GLN A 111 7.01 8.20 -1.14
C GLN A 111 7.12 7.36 -2.41
N GLN A 112 8.15 6.53 -2.53
CA GLN A 112 8.36 5.71 -3.72
C GLN A 112 7.28 4.64 -3.90
N LEU A 113 6.74 4.06 -2.81
CA LEU A 113 5.57 3.17 -2.90
C LEU A 113 4.42 3.90 -3.61
N TRP A 114 4.11 5.12 -3.17
CA TRP A 114 3.05 5.90 -3.80
C TRP A 114 3.40 6.30 -5.23
N ASP A 115 4.64 6.73 -5.50
CA ASP A 115 5.07 7.11 -6.84
C ASP A 115 4.98 5.92 -7.80
N ASP A 116 5.39 4.71 -7.39
CA ASP A 116 5.26 3.47 -8.16
C ASP A 116 3.79 3.14 -8.48
N VAL A 117 2.84 3.34 -7.55
CA VAL A 117 1.41 3.19 -7.89
C VAL A 117 0.97 4.27 -8.87
N ARG A 118 1.24 5.54 -8.55
CA ARG A 118 0.75 6.69 -9.30
C ARG A 118 1.22 6.68 -10.75
N ARG A 119 2.47 6.28 -10.98
CA ARG A 119 3.13 6.25 -12.29
C ARG A 119 2.84 4.99 -13.11
N THR A 120 2.05 4.05 -12.59
CA THR A 120 1.76 2.79 -13.27
C THR A 120 0.43 2.84 -14.03
N ILE A 121 0.41 2.23 -15.21
CA ILE A 121 -0.80 1.99 -16.00
C ILE A 121 -0.70 0.65 -16.74
N VAL A 122 -1.83 0.00 -16.96
CA VAL A 122 -1.90 -1.23 -17.76
C VAL A 122 -2.65 -0.96 -19.06
N VAL A 123 -2.08 -1.37 -20.20
CA VAL A 123 -2.69 -1.14 -21.52
C VAL A 123 -2.64 -2.41 -22.37
N GLY A 124 -3.80 -2.89 -22.82
CA GLY A 124 -3.92 -4.05 -23.69
C GLY A 124 -3.34 -3.82 -25.08
N LEU A 125 -2.70 -4.85 -25.65
CA LEU A 125 -2.10 -4.82 -26.98
C LEU A 125 -3.04 -5.36 -28.07
N ASP A 126 -3.95 -6.28 -27.72
CA ASP A 126 -4.76 -7.01 -28.70
C ASP A 126 -5.58 -6.08 -29.58
N MET A 127 -6.22 -5.06 -29.01
CA MET A 127 -7.01 -4.09 -29.77
C MET A 127 -6.14 -3.24 -30.71
N ALA A 128 -4.92 -2.89 -30.29
CA ALA A 128 -3.99 -2.17 -31.15
C ALA A 128 -3.51 -3.05 -32.32
N HIS A 129 -3.19 -4.32 -32.04
CA HIS A 129 -2.85 -5.30 -33.06
C HIS A 129 -4.00 -5.52 -34.06
N GLU A 130 -5.25 -5.57 -33.59
CA GLU A 130 -6.43 -5.66 -34.46
C GLU A 130 -6.57 -4.44 -35.38
N VAL A 131 -6.27 -3.23 -34.90
CA VAL A 131 -6.27 -2.01 -35.73
C VAL A 131 -5.23 -2.14 -36.86
N LEU A 132 -4.01 -2.57 -36.54
CA LEU A 132 -2.94 -2.78 -37.52
C LEU A 132 -3.35 -3.81 -38.59
N GLN A 133 -3.89 -4.95 -38.17
CA GLN A 133 -4.30 -6.04 -39.07
C GLN A 133 -5.50 -5.65 -39.93
N LYS A 134 -6.55 -5.08 -39.34
CA LYS A 134 -7.83 -4.82 -40.03
C LYS A 134 -7.83 -3.54 -40.86
N ARG A 135 -7.25 -2.44 -40.34
CA ARG A 135 -7.28 -1.14 -41.03
C ARG A 135 -6.09 -0.93 -41.96
N LEU A 136 -4.94 -1.50 -41.63
CA LEU A 136 -3.68 -1.24 -42.36
C LEU A 136 -3.14 -2.48 -43.08
N GLY A 137 -3.75 -3.66 -42.88
CA GLY A 137 -3.29 -4.91 -43.49
C GLY A 137 -1.88 -5.31 -43.06
N LYS A 138 -1.44 -4.89 -41.87
CA LYS A 138 -0.11 -5.18 -41.34
C LYS A 138 -0.13 -6.50 -40.58
N GLU A 139 0.92 -7.30 -40.75
CA GLU A 139 1.15 -8.49 -39.96
C GLU A 139 1.72 -8.11 -38.59
N VAL A 140 1.33 -8.87 -37.56
CA VAL A 140 1.84 -8.73 -36.19
C VAL A 140 2.39 -10.09 -35.79
N THR A 141 3.69 -10.13 -35.50
CA THR A 141 4.43 -11.34 -35.12
C THR A 141 5.23 -11.09 -33.84
N PRO A 142 5.76 -12.12 -33.17
CA PRO A 142 6.67 -11.90 -32.04
C PRO A 142 7.86 -11.00 -32.39
N GLU A 143 8.40 -11.10 -33.60
CA GLU A 143 9.48 -10.23 -34.10
C GLU A 143 9.05 -8.76 -34.17
N THR A 144 7.87 -8.46 -34.73
CA THR A 144 7.37 -7.07 -34.77
C THR A 144 7.03 -6.53 -33.39
N ILE A 145 6.56 -7.40 -32.47
CA ILE A 145 6.29 -7.02 -31.08
C ILE A 145 7.60 -6.72 -30.35
N ASN A 146 8.65 -7.53 -30.50
CA ASN A 146 9.96 -7.26 -29.89
C ASN A 146 10.57 -5.94 -30.40
N ASN A 147 10.52 -5.69 -31.72
CA ASN A 147 10.95 -4.41 -32.29
C ASN A 147 10.14 -3.23 -31.72
N TYR A 148 8.82 -3.39 -31.61
CA TYR A 148 7.95 -2.41 -30.97
C TYR A 148 8.35 -2.14 -29.51
N LEU A 149 8.67 -3.17 -28.73
CA LEU A 149 9.04 -3.03 -27.31
C LEU A 149 10.40 -2.35 -27.11
N GLU A 150 11.35 -2.57 -28.02
CA GLU A 150 12.62 -1.85 -28.05
C GLU A 150 12.40 -0.35 -28.29
N ILE A 151 11.66 0.01 -29.34
CA ILE A 151 11.30 1.39 -29.66
C ILE A 151 10.48 2.01 -28.51
N LEU A 152 9.58 1.25 -27.89
CA LEU A 152 8.74 1.74 -26.79
C LEU A 152 9.57 2.10 -25.57
N ASN A 153 10.54 1.28 -25.20
CA ASN A 153 11.39 1.56 -24.05
C ASN A 153 12.36 2.72 -24.31
N HIS A 154 12.68 3.05 -25.57
CA HIS A 154 13.32 4.34 -25.93
C HIS A 154 12.34 5.52 -25.83
N ALA A 155 11.13 5.40 -26.39
CA ALA A 155 10.17 6.50 -26.46
C ALA A 155 9.51 6.82 -25.10
N MET A 156 9.16 5.81 -24.29
CA MET A 156 8.36 5.97 -23.07
C MET A 156 8.98 6.94 -22.04
N PRO A 157 10.30 6.97 -21.80
CA PRO A 157 10.94 7.95 -20.93
C PRO A 157 10.84 9.40 -21.41
N GLY A 158 10.58 9.63 -22.71
CA GLY A 158 10.43 10.97 -23.31
C GLY A 158 11.44 11.27 -24.42
N ALA A 159 11.73 10.29 -25.28
CA ALA A 159 12.64 10.41 -26.44
C ALA A 159 11.88 10.32 -27.77
N ALA A 160 12.47 10.88 -28.83
CA ALA A 160 11.81 11.01 -30.13
C ALA A 160 12.08 9.82 -31.06
N VAL A 161 11.09 9.49 -31.91
CA VAL A 161 11.17 8.37 -32.89
C VAL A 161 10.72 8.74 -34.31
N VAL A 162 10.24 9.98 -34.55
CA VAL A 162 9.73 10.38 -35.88
C VAL A 162 10.22 11.75 -36.30
N GLN A 163 9.98 12.78 -35.49
CA GLN A 163 10.22 14.16 -35.88
C GLN A 163 11.71 14.54 -35.74
N GLU A 164 12.22 15.32 -36.70
CA GLU A 164 13.54 15.95 -36.64
C GLU A 164 13.55 17.10 -35.62
N HIS A 165 14.74 17.44 -35.10
CA HIS A 165 15.02 18.57 -34.21
C HIS A 165 14.20 18.53 -32.89
N MET A 166 13.93 17.33 -32.37
CA MET A 166 13.27 17.15 -31.07
C MET A 166 14.24 17.40 -29.92
N VAL A 167 13.67 17.86 -28.80
CA VAL A 167 14.34 17.88 -27.49
C VAL A 167 13.80 16.72 -26.66
N GLU A 168 14.64 16.17 -25.79
CA GLU A 168 14.36 14.91 -25.10
C GLU A 168 14.62 15.04 -23.60
N THR A 169 14.02 14.15 -22.82
CA THR A 169 14.35 14.01 -21.39
C THR A 169 15.74 13.44 -21.22
N HIS A 170 16.51 13.94 -20.25
CA HIS A 170 17.80 13.35 -19.93
C HIS A 170 17.60 11.93 -19.35
N PRO A 171 18.17 10.85 -19.94
CA PRO A 171 17.89 9.47 -19.51
C PRO A 171 18.12 9.20 -18.02
N ALA A 172 19.17 9.78 -17.43
CA ALA A 172 19.46 9.64 -16.00
C ALA A 172 18.49 10.37 -15.03
N LEU A 173 17.49 11.11 -15.53
CA LEU A 173 16.39 11.67 -14.71
C LEU A 173 15.12 10.82 -14.78
N VAL A 174 15.09 9.86 -15.70
CA VAL A 174 13.91 9.06 -16.07
C VAL A 174 14.28 7.57 -16.16
N ASP A 175 15.33 7.16 -15.45
CA ASP A 175 15.91 5.81 -15.44
C ASP A 175 15.01 4.78 -14.78
N ASP A 176 14.02 5.23 -14.00
CA ASP A 176 12.98 4.37 -13.41
C ASP A 176 11.82 4.07 -14.37
N CYS A 177 11.77 4.74 -15.52
CA CYS A 177 10.75 4.53 -16.54
C CYS A 177 10.99 3.21 -17.28
N ASN A 178 9.99 2.35 -17.34
CA ASN A 178 10.09 1.10 -18.10
C ASN A 178 8.73 0.59 -18.56
N VAL A 179 8.74 -0.18 -19.66
CA VAL A 179 7.59 -0.93 -20.14
C VAL A 179 7.96 -2.40 -20.27
N ARG A 180 7.13 -3.25 -19.67
CA ARG A 180 7.16 -4.70 -19.87
C ARG A 180 5.80 -5.21 -20.33
N VAL A 181 5.77 -6.39 -20.89
CA VAL A 181 4.55 -7.09 -21.30
C VAL A 181 4.35 -8.37 -20.52
N PHE A 182 3.10 -8.81 -20.42
CA PHE A 182 2.73 -10.14 -19.98
C PHE A 182 1.55 -10.64 -20.80
N THR A 183 1.42 -11.96 -20.90
CA THR A 183 0.37 -12.62 -21.65
C THR A 183 0.07 -13.97 -21.01
N GLY A 184 -1.19 -14.43 -21.13
CA GLY A 184 -1.54 -15.82 -20.80
C GLY A 184 -1.37 -16.79 -21.97
N ASP A 185 -0.85 -16.33 -23.12
CA ASP A 185 -0.47 -17.19 -24.23
C ASP A 185 1.01 -17.58 -24.14
N ASP A 186 1.30 -18.75 -23.58
CA ASP A 186 2.67 -19.23 -23.37
C ASP A 186 3.48 -19.28 -24.67
N ALA A 187 2.84 -19.60 -25.80
CA ALA A 187 3.50 -19.63 -27.11
C ALA A 187 3.97 -18.23 -27.56
N LEU A 188 3.27 -17.16 -27.17
CA LEU A 188 3.75 -15.81 -27.42
C LEU A 188 4.79 -15.41 -26.38
N ALA A 189 4.57 -15.73 -25.11
CA ALA A 189 5.51 -15.42 -24.04
C ALA A 189 6.92 -15.98 -24.29
N ASP A 190 7.01 -17.21 -24.82
CA ASP A 190 8.28 -17.87 -25.15
C ASP A 190 9.09 -17.16 -26.26
N GLU A 191 8.42 -16.34 -27.08
CA GLU A 191 9.02 -15.64 -28.23
C GLU A 191 9.27 -14.15 -27.95
N ILE A 192 8.79 -13.62 -26.81
CA ILE A 192 9.10 -12.26 -26.37
C ILE A 192 10.49 -12.25 -25.72
N ASP A 193 11.30 -11.23 -26.02
CA ASP A 193 12.58 -11.03 -25.35
C ASP A 193 12.38 -10.92 -23.81
N ASP A 194 13.10 -11.77 -23.08
CA ASP A 194 13.07 -11.87 -21.62
C ASP A 194 13.26 -10.49 -20.93
N GLN A 195 13.96 -9.54 -21.54
CA GLN A 195 14.14 -8.20 -20.97
C GLN A 195 12.83 -7.40 -20.87
N TYR A 196 11.87 -7.66 -21.77
CA TYR A 196 10.57 -7.00 -21.81
C TYR A 196 9.45 -7.84 -21.21
N LEU A 197 9.69 -9.10 -20.85
CA LEU A 197 8.66 -10.00 -20.34
C LEU A 197 8.54 -9.91 -18.80
N ILE A 198 7.31 -9.81 -18.29
CA ILE A 198 6.96 -10.27 -16.94
C ILE A 198 6.47 -11.71 -17.10
N ASN A 199 7.39 -12.65 -16.92
CA ASN A 199 7.10 -14.07 -17.12
C ASN A 199 6.28 -14.61 -15.93
N ILE A 200 5.00 -14.92 -16.17
CA ILE A 200 4.06 -15.36 -15.13
C ILE A 200 4.55 -16.64 -14.45
N ASP A 201 5.04 -17.61 -15.21
CA ASP A 201 5.52 -18.89 -14.68
C ASP A 201 6.81 -18.75 -13.85
N LYS A 202 7.66 -17.78 -14.16
CA LYS A 202 8.86 -17.46 -13.35
C LYS A 202 8.51 -16.66 -12.09
N MET A 203 7.50 -15.79 -12.16
CA MET A 203 7.20 -14.85 -11.07
C MET A 203 6.28 -15.45 -10.00
N PHE A 204 5.44 -16.42 -10.35
CA PHE A 204 4.39 -16.96 -9.47
C PHE A 204 4.56 -18.46 -9.23
N PRO A 205 4.12 -18.97 -8.06
CA PRO A 205 3.96 -20.41 -7.84
C PRO A 205 3.06 -21.04 -8.91
N ALA A 206 3.31 -22.29 -9.29
CA ALA A 206 2.64 -22.94 -10.44
C ALA A 206 1.11 -22.85 -10.40
N GLU A 207 0.46 -23.14 -9.27
CA GLU A 207 -1.01 -23.04 -9.15
C GLU A 207 -1.51 -21.60 -9.32
N GLN A 208 -0.74 -20.61 -8.85
CA GLN A 208 -1.08 -19.20 -9.03
C GLN A 208 -0.85 -18.75 -10.48
N ALA A 209 0.23 -19.20 -11.11
CA ALA A 209 0.54 -18.91 -12.51
C ALA A 209 -0.58 -19.45 -13.43
N GLU A 210 -1.00 -20.69 -13.23
CA GLU A 210 -2.13 -21.29 -13.95
C GLU A 210 -3.43 -20.51 -13.74
N ALA A 211 -3.75 -20.12 -12.51
CA ALA A 211 -4.94 -19.32 -12.23
C ALA A 211 -4.90 -17.93 -12.90
N LEU A 212 -3.73 -17.28 -12.92
CA LEU A 212 -3.53 -15.99 -13.59
C LEU A 212 -3.67 -16.13 -15.10
N LYS A 213 -2.98 -17.10 -15.72
CA LYS A 213 -3.08 -17.35 -17.16
C LYS A 213 -4.49 -17.71 -17.59
N ALA A 214 -5.20 -18.53 -16.80
CA ALA A 214 -6.60 -18.85 -17.05
C ALA A 214 -7.52 -17.62 -16.99
N ALA A 215 -7.28 -16.70 -16.04
CA ALA A 215 -8.08 -15.49 -15.87
C ALA A 215 -7.77 -14.42 -16.95
N ILE A 216 -6.51 -14.31 -17.37
CA ILE A 216 -6.07 -13.38 -18.42
C ILE A 216 -6.46 -13.92 -19.81
N GLY A 217 -6.45 -15.24 -19.99
CA GLY A 217 -6.60 -15.87 -21.29
C GLY A 217 -5.45 -15.51 -22.23
N LYS A 218 -5.64 -15.74 -23.53
CA LYS A 218 -4.65 -15.42 -24.57
C LYS A 218 -4.66 -13.93 -24.96
N THR A 219 -4.69 -13.06 -23.96
CA THR A 219 -4.61 -11.60 -24.16
C THR A 219 -3.26 -11.08 -23.69
N SER A 220 -2.79 -10.00 -24.31
CA SER A 220 -1.46 -9.44 -24.08
C SER A 220 -1.55 -8.01 -23.55
N TRP A 221 -0.78 -7.72 -22.51
CA TRP A 221 -0.90 -6.48 -21.73
C TRP A 221 0.45 -5.85 -21.49
N GLN A 222 0.48 -4.52 -21.45
CA GLN A 222 1.66 -3.73 -21.16
C GLN A 222 1.57 -3.18 -19.75
N ALA A 223 2.54 -3.53 -18.90
CA ALA A 223 2.81 -2.88 -17.63
C ALA A 223 3.72 -1.67 -17.88
N ILE A 224 3.16 -0.47 -17.79
CA ILE A 224 3.85 0.78 -18.14
C ILE A 224 4.07 1.59 -16.87
N HIS A 225 5.31 1.95 -16.61
CA HIS A 225 5.69 2.78 -15.48
C HIS A 225 6.37 4.04 -15.99
N VAL A 226 5.64 5.17 -15.96
CA VAL A 226 6.17 6.47 -16.41
C VAL A 226 7.20 7.01 -15.41
N PRO A 227 8.02 8.03 -15.75
CA PRO A 227 9.07 8.48 -14.86
C PRO A 227 8.54 9.06 -13.54
N THR A 228 9.17 8.72 -12.41
CA THR A 228 8.79 9.25 -11.08
C THR A 228 8.84 10.78 -11.06
N ILE A 229 9.85 11.39 -11.69
CA ILE A 229 9.98 12.85 -11.76
C ILE A 229 8.77 13.53 -12.44
N VAL A 230 8.12 12.85 -13.38
CA VAL A 230 6.95 13.37 -14.10
C VAL A 230 5.74 13.40 -13.16
N VAL A 231 5.40 12.29 -12.51
CA VAL A 231 4.22 12.26 -11.62
C VAL A 231 4.39 13.09 -10.35
N ARG A 232 5.64 13.34 -9.92
CA ARG A 232 5.93 14.30 -8.84
C ARG A 232 5.77 15.75 -9.29
N SER A 233 6.00 16.04 -10.58
CA SER A 233 5.80 17.37 -11.17
C SER A 233 4.34 17.62 -11.60
N CYS A 234 3.60 16.55 -11.87
CA CYS A 234 2.22 16.58 -12.34
C CYS A 234 1.29 15.85 -11.35
N ASP A 235 0.42 14.97 -11.84
CA ASP A 235 -0.49 14.16 -11.04
C ASP A 235 -0.68 12.75 -11.62
N GLY A 236 -1.55 11.94 -11.00
CA GLY A 236 -1.89 10.59 -11.52
C GLY A 236 -2.62 10.60 -12.86
N GLY A 237 -3.38 11.66 -13.17
CA GLY A 237 -4.06 11.81 -14.45
C GLY A 237 -3.08 11.95 -15.62
N THR A 238 -1.85 12.35 -15.36
CA THR A 238 -0.78 12.36 -16.37
C THR A 238 -0.41 10.96 -16.86
N THR A 239 -0.46 9.93 -16.02
CA THR A 239 0.11 8.61 -16.31
C THR A 239 -0.49 7.94 -17.56
N SER A 240 -1.83 7.81 -17.63
CA SER A 240 -2.49 7.20 -18.80
C SER A 240 -2.32 8.03 -20.07
N ARG A 241 -2.24 9.35 -19.93
CA ARG A 241 -2.03 10.26 -21.07
C ARG A 241 -0.62 10.14 -21.61
N TRP A 242 0.39 10.25 -20.74
CA TRP A 242 1.80 10.10 -21.09
C TRP A 242 2.03 8.76 -21.79
N SER A 243 1.58 7.67 -21.16
CA SER A 243 1.62 6.33 -21.74
C SER A 243 1.05 6.31 -23.16
N ALA A 244 -0.19 6.75 -23.35
CA ALA A 244 -0.84 6.69 -24.65
C ALA A 244 -0.14 7.51 -25.74
N MET A 245 0.50 8.64 -25.39
CA MET A 245 1.25 9.43 -26.38
C MET A 245 2.44 8.63 -26.89
N GLN A 246 3.22 8.05 -25.98
CA GLN A 246 4.42 7.29 -26.37
C GLN A 246 4.04 6.00 -27.10
N LEU A 247 2.98 5.30 -26.67
CA LEU A 247 2.44 4.14 -27.37
C LEU A 247 2.07 4.47 -28.83
N CYS A 248 1.36 5.58 -29.08
CA CYS A 248 0.99 5.97 -30.44
C CYS A 248 2.21 6.28 -31.30
N MET A 249 3.21 6.99 -30.76
CA MET A 249 4.44 7.29 -31.48
C MET A 249 5.24 6.04 -31.81
N THR A 250 5.32 5.09 -30.88
CA THR A 250 5.98 3.80 -31.10
C THR A 250 5.24 2.97 -32.15
N PHE A 251 3.90 2.90 -32.13
CA PHE A 251 3.17 2.19 -33.19
C PHE A 251 3.39 2.83 -34.56
N ILE A 252 3.47 4.17 -34.63
CA ILE A 252 3.77 4.87 -35.89
C ILE A 252 5.12 4.42 -36.45
N ASP A 253 6.15 4.42 -35.61
CA ASP A 253 7.52 4.07 -36.01
C ASP A 253 7.66 2.56 -36.28
N ALA A 254 7.40 1.73 -35.28
CA ALA A 254 7.63 0.29 -35.33
C ALA A 254 6.87 -0.43 -36.44
N TYR A 255 5.71 0.10 -36.82
CA TYR A 255 4.88 -0.48 -37.88
C TYR A 255 4.89 0.35 -39.17
N ASN A 256 5.72 1.39 -39.30
CA ASN A 256 5.78 2.23 -40.51
C ASN A 256 4.39 2.75 -40.93
N MET A 257 3.69 3.40 -40.00
CA MET A 257 2.41 4.03 -40.27
C MET A 257 2.62 5.47 -40.76
N CYS A 258 1.59 6.08 -41.35
CA CYS A 258 1.63 7.52 -41.55
C CYS A 258 1.60 8.22 -40.17
N ALA A 259 2.53 9.15 -39.95
CA ALA A 259 2.63 9.93 -38.73
C ALA A 259 1.48 10.95 -38.61
N GLY A 260 0.28 10.46 -38.26
CA GLY A 260 -0.93 11.26 -38.10
C GLY A 260 -2.08 10.90 -39.05
N GLU A 261 -2.31 9.60 -39.32
CA GLU A 261 -3.50 9.15 -40.06
C GLU A 261 -4.67 8.73 -39.17
N ALA A 262 -5.84 8.48 -39.78
CA ALA A 262 -7.06 8.13 -39.06
C ALA A 262 -6.95 6.86 -38.20
N ALA A 263 -6.10 5.90 -38.57
CA ALA A 263 -5.87 4.69 -37.77
C ALA A 263 -5.16 5.00 -36.43
N VAL A 264 -4.34 6.06 -36.36
CA VAL A 264 -3.69 6.50 -35.11
C VAL A 264 -4.72 6.93 -34.07
N ALA A 265 -5.87 7.48 -34.50
CA ALA A 265 -6.94 7.85 -33.58
C ALA A 265 -7.56 6.63 -32.88
N ASP A 266 -7.64 5.48 -33.56
CA ASP A 266 -8.13 4.24 -32.95
C ASP A 266 -7.12 3.72 -31.91
N LEU A 267 -5.83 3.77 -32.23
CA LEU A 267 -4.76 3.44 -31.27
C LEU A 267 -4.83 4.35 -30.03
N ALA A 268 -5.04 5.65 -30.23
CA ALA A 268 -5.19 6.61 -29.14
C ALA A 268 -6.44 6.32 -28.29
N TYR A 269 -7.56 5.94 -28.90
CA TYR A 269 -8.77 5.57 -28.16
C TYR A 269 -8.59 4.27 -27.37
N ALA A 270 -7.95 3.26 -27.97
CA ALA A 270 -7.59 2.01 -27.30
C ALA A 270 -6.71 2.28 -26.07
N ALA A 271 -5.61 3.01 -26.26
CA ALA A 271 -4.62 3.27 -25.21
C ALA A 271 -5.11 4.21 -24.09
N LYS A 272 -6.17 5.00 -24.32
CA LYS A 272 -6.70 5.98 -23.35
C LYS A 272 -8.03 5.60 -22.72
N HIS A 273 -8.76 4.65 -23.31
CA HIS A 273 -10.11 4.29 -22.87
C HIS A 273 -10.42 2.81 -23.04
N ALA A 274 -10.41 2.28 -24.27
CA ALA A 274 -11.03 0.98 -24.53
C ALA A 274 -10.22 -0.23 -24.05
N ALA A 275 -8.90 -0.08 -23.94
CA ALA A 275 -7.98 -1.14 -23.50
C ALA A 275 -7.07 -0.68 -22.35
N VAL A 276 -7.44 0.40 -21.64
CA VAL A 276 -6.66 0.91 -20.51
C VAL A 276 -7.27 0.46 -19.19
N LEU A 277 -6.42 0.07 -18.26
CA LEU A 277 -6.77 -0.17 -16.87
C LEU A 277 -5.98 0.79 -15.97
N GLN A 278 -6.70 1.73 -15.37
CA GLN A 278 -6.17 2.69 -14.41
C GLN A 278 -5.97 2.04 -13.05
N MET A 279 -5.01 2.54 -12.27
CA MET A 279 -4.82 2.08 -10.89
C MET A 279 -5.98 2.55 -10.01
N SER A 280 -6.59 3.67 -10.36
CA SER A 280 -7.80 4.16 -9.70
C SER A 280 -8.59 5.11 -10.57
N GLU A 281 -9.89 5.20 -10.27
CA GLU A 281 -10.82 6.10 -10.96
C GLU A 281 -10.86 7.50 -10.35
N MET A 282 -11.50 8.43 -11.07
CA MET A 282 -11.67 9.82 -10.62
C MET A 282 -12.55 9.95 -9.36
N LEU A 283 -12.41 11.09 -8.67
CA LEU A 283 -13.15 11.38 -7.44
C LEU A 283 -14.25 12.44 -7.61
N PRO A 284 -15.32 12.39 -6.78
CA PRO A 284 -16.37 13.40 -6.76
C PRO A 284 -15.86 14.80 -6.40
N ALA A 285 -16.61 15.82 -6.83
CA ALA A 285 -16.20 17.24 -6.81
C ALA A 285 -15.66 17.76 -5.46
N ARG A 286 -16.26 17.34 -4.33
CA ARG A 286 -15.80 17.79 -2.98
C ARG A 286 -14.34 17.42 -2.69
N ARG A 287 -13.85 16.36 -3.32
CA ARG A 287 -12.51 15.81 -3.18
C ARG A 287 -11.89 15.55 -4.56
N ALA A 288 -12.17 16.46 -5.50
CA ALA A 288 -11.88 16.32 -6.93
C ALA A 288 -10.41 15.97 -7.20
N ARG A 289 -10.20 14.78 -7.77
CA ARG A 289 -8.93 14.32 -8.34
C ARG A 289 -9.24 13.50 -9.58
N GLY A 290 -8.33 13.53 -10.55
CA GLY A 290 -8.36 12.63 -11.68
C GLY A 290 -8.02 11.19 -11.28
N PRO A 291 -7.94 10.29 -12.27
CA PRO A 291 -7.49 8.92 -12.07
C PRO A 291 -6.11 8.79 -11.42
N ASN A 292 -5.74 7.58 -11.02
CA ASN A 292 -4.45 7.25 -10.40
C ASN A 292 -4.13 8.13 -9.17
N ASN A 293 -5.15 8.46 -8.36
CA ASN A 293 -5.01 9.07 -7.04
C ASN A 293 -5.49 8.11 -5.95
N PRO A 294 -4.98 8.20 -4.70
CA PRO A 294 -5.22 7.16 -3.69
C PRO A 294 -6.69 6.99 -3.35
N GLY A 295 -7.47 8.09 -3.37
CA GLY A 295 -8.89 8.05 -3.01
C GLY A 295 -9.74 7.15 -3.90
N GLY A 296 -9.34 6.92 -5.15
CA GLY A 296 -10.07 6.05 -6.09
C GLY A 296 -9.55 4.61 -6.13
N LEU A 297 -8.46 4.31 -5.40
CA LEU A 297 -7.83 2.99 -5.41
C LEU A 297 -8.66 2.04 -4.56
N SER A 298 -9.16 0.96 -5.18
CA SER A 298 -9.92 -0.05 -4.47
C SER A 298 -9.04 -0.89 -3.54
N PHE A 299 -9.65 -1.44 -2.50
CA PHE A 299 -8.97 -2.29 -1.54
C PHE A 299 -8.44 -3.58 -2.17
N GLY A 300 -9.20 -4.16 -3.12
CA GLY A 300 -8.76 -5.32 -3.88
C GLY A 300 -7.56 -5.01 -4.78
N PHE A 301 -7.53 -3.83 -5.43
CA PHE A 301 -6.37 -3.47 -6.26
C PHE A 301 -5.11 -3.32 -5.42
N LEU A 302 -5.20 -2.68 -4.25
CA LEU A 302 -4.04 -2.59 -3.36
C LEU A 302 -3.58 -3.99 -2.89
N ALA A 303 -4.50 -4.90 -2.57
CA ALA A 303 -4.17 -6.29 -2.26
C ALA A 303 -3.48 -7.00 -3.43
N ASP A 304 -3.85 -6.66 -4.66
CA ASP A 304 -3.22 -7.21 -5.86
C ASP A 304 -1.84 -6.61 -6.18
N MET A 305 -1.63 -5.33 -5.88
CA MET A 305 -0.32 -4.68 -6.00
C MET A 305 0.72 -5.34 -5.09
N VAL A 306 0.37 -5.63 -3.83
CA VAL A 306 1.27 -6.23 -2.86
C VAL A 306 1.61 -7.68 -3.24
N GLN A 307 2.91 -7.97 -3.30
CA GLN A 307 3.45 -9.21 -3.85
C GLN A 307 3.79 -10.26 -2.79
N THR A 308 3.48 -10.02 -1.51
CA THR A 308 3.70 -11.01 -0.44
C THR A 308 2.95 -12.33 -0.72
N SER A 309 1.80 -12.27 -1.39
CA SER A 309 0.98 -13.43 -1.80
C SER A 309 1.70 -14.43 -2.71
N ARG A 310 2.64 -13.98 -3.55
CA ARG A 310 3.41 -14.87 -4.44
C ARG A 310 4.69 -15.41 -3.82
N VAL A 311 5.22 -14.77 -2.79
CA VAL A 311 6.49 -15.19 -2.13
C VAL A 311 6.28 -15.92 -0.81
N ALA A 312 5.13 -15.73 -0.15
CA ALA A 312 4.83 -16.28 1.16
C ALA A 312 3.38 -16.80 1.24
N ALA A 313 2.87 -17.36 0.15
CA ALA A 313 1.48 -17.80 -0.01
C ALA A 313 0.95 -18.67 1.16
N ALA A 314 1.82 -19.53 1.71
CA ALA A 314 1.45 -20.46 2.78
C ALA A 314 1.18 -19.78 4.15
N ASP A 315 1.47 -18.49 4.29
CA ASP A 315 1.21 -17.70 5.51
C ASP A 315 0.19 -16.59 5.21
N PRO A 316 -1.13 -16.88 5.32
CA PRO A 316 -2.17 -15.92 4.96
C PRO A 316 -2.20 -14.71 5.90
N VAL A 317 -1.70 -14.84 7.14
CA VAL A 317 -1.56 -13.72 8.07
C VAL A 317 -0.48 -12.76 7.55
N LYS A 318 0.72 -13.27 7.24
CA LYS A 318 1.81 -12.43 6.69
C LYS A 318 1.42 -11.74 5.38
N VAL A 319 0.70 -12.44 4.50
CA VAL A 319 0.17 -11.88 3.25
C VAL A 319 -0.77 -10.70 3.55
N SER A 320 -1.72 -10.90 4.45
CA SER A 320 -2.72 -9.89 4.82
C SER A 320 -2.07 -8.67 5.48
N LEU A 321 -1.11 -8.88 6.39
CA LEU A 321 -0.49 -7.80 7.17
C LEU A 321 0.47 -6.93 6.36
N ASN A 322 1.06 -7.44 5.28
CA ASN A 322 1.79 -6.59 4.34
C ASN A 322 0.84 -5.71 3.51
N VAL A 323 -0.37 -6.19 3.21
CA VAL A 323 -1.43 -5.35 2.62
C VAL A 323 -1.92 -4.29 3.60
N VAL A 324 -2.11 -4.66 4.88
CA VAL A 324 -2.43 -3.68 5.94
C VAL A 324 -1.34 -2.61 6.02
N ALA A 325 -0.06 -2.98 6.02
CA ALA A 325 1.04 -2.02 6.08
C ALA A 325 1.04 -1.06 4.89
N ALA A 326 0.91 -1.59 3.66
CA ALA A 326 0.83 -0.77 2.45
C ALA A 326 -0.35 0.19 2.51
N GLY A 327 -1.51 -0.32 2.93
CA GLY A 327 -2.76 0.44 2.98
C GLY A 327 -2.77 1.47 4.09
N ALA A 328 -2.34 1.14 5.30
CA ALA A 328 -2.30 2.09 6.41
C ALA A 328 -1.35 3.25 6.06
N MET A 329 -0.20 2.97 5.46
CA MET A 329 0.71 4.00 4.99
C MET A 329 0.08 4.86 3.89
N LEU A 330 -0.41 4.25 2.81
CA LEU A 330 -0.93 4.98 1.65
C LEU A 330 -2.19 5.77 1.99
N TYR A 331 -3.17 5.10 2.62
CA TYR A 331 -4.48 5.66 2.89
C TYR A 331 -4.50 6.62 4.09
N ASP A 332 -3.80 6.32 5.18
CA ASP A 332 -3.83 7.21 6.33
C ASP A 332 -2.74 8.27 6.28
N GLN A 333 -1.50 7.92 5.94
CA GLN A 333 -0.40 8.89 6.01
C GLN A 333 -0.37 9.82 4.81
N ILE A 334 -0.43 9.28 3.59
CA ILE A 334 -0.36 10.07 2.35
C ILE A 334 -1.73 10.62 2.00
N TRP A 335 -2.76 9.77 1.86
CA TRP A 335 -4.08 10.20 1.39
C TRP A 335 -4.81 11.06 2.41
N LEU A 336 -5.26 10.47 3.53
CA LEU A 336 -6.00 11.20 4.55
C LEU A 336 -5.12 12.26 5.23
N GLY A 337 -3.87 11.91 5.54
CA GLY A 337 -2.91 12.74 6.28
C GLY A 337 -2.21 13.83 5.48
N SER A 338 -2.34 13.83 4.15
CA SER A 338 -1.81 14.90 3.31
C SER A 338 -2.82 15.40 2.28
N TYR A 339 -3.24 14.57 1.32
CA TYR A 339 -4.15 15.00 0.24
C TYR A 339 -5.49 15.56 0.75
N MET A 340 -6.01 15.00 1.85
CA MET A 340 -7.30 15.38 2.44
C MET A 340 -7.18 16.23 3.70
N SER A 341 -5.96 16.49 4.20
CA SER A 341 -5.72 17.34 5.37
C SER A 341 -4.38 18.09 5.28
N GLY A 342 -3.27 17.48 5.73
CA GLY A 342 -1.93 18.06 5.75
C GLY A 342 -1.41 18.39 7.16
N GLY A 343 -0.17 18.89 7.22
CA GLY A 343 0.51 19.26 8.47
C GLY A 343 1.33 18.10 9.05
N VAL A 344 1.26 17.92 10.38
CA VAL A 344 1.91 16.80 11.10
C VAL A 344 1.36 15.44 10.63
N GLY A 345 0.11 15.43 10.14
CA GLY A 345 -0.49 14.24 9.56
C GLY A 345 -0.75 13.12 10.57
N PHE A 346 -0.77 11.89 10.05
CA PHE A 346 -1.37 10.73 10.71
C PHE A 346 -0.43 9.54 10.87
N THR A 347 0.88 9.79 10.99
CA THR A 347 1.90 8.73 11.11
C THR A 347 1.53 7.67 12.14
N GLN A 348 1.23 8.07 13.37
CA GLN A 348 1.00 7.10 14.45
C GLN A 348 -0.37 6.43 14.41
N TYR A 349 -1.34 6.95 13.65
CA TYR A 349 -2.56 6.19 13.34
C TYR A 349 -2.19 4.96 12.50
N ALA A 350 -1.36 5.15 11.46
CA ALA A 350 -0.94 4.10 10.57
C ALA A 350 0.08 3.13 11.20
N THR A 351 1.10 3.64 11.90
CA THR A 351 2.18 2.79 12.44
C THR A 351 1.66 1.75 13.43
N ALA A 352 0.54 2.01 14.12
CA ALA A 352 -0.07 1.03 15.02
C ALA A 352 -0.42 -0.30 14.31
N ALA A 353 -0.71 -0.25 13.01
CA ALA A 353 -1.07 -1.42 12.21
C ALA A 353 0.14 -2.14 11.59
N TYR A 354 1.36 -1.58 11.66
CA TYR A 354 2.56 -2.20 11.04
C TYR A 354 3.83 -2.16 11.90
N THR A 355 3.71 -1.83 13.18
CA THR A 355 4.84 -1.78 14.12
C THR A 355 4.62 -2.60 15.38
N ASN A 356 5.74 -2.93 16.01
CA ASN A 356 5.89 -3.62 17.29
C ASN A 356 5.24 -5.01 17.35
N ASP A 357 4.92 -5.62 16.20
CA ASP A 357 4.33 -6.96 16.08
C ASP A 357 3.01 -7.14 16.87
N VAL A 358 2.30 -6.04 17.14
CA VAL A 358 1.06 -6.07 17.94
C VAL A 358 -0.08 -6.68 17.13
N LEU A 359 -0.35 -6.10 15.95
CA LEU A 359 -1.38 -6.64 15.05
C LEU A 359 -1.01 -8.05 14.58
N ASP A 360 0.28 -8.31 14.36
CA ASP A 360 0.80 -9.64 14.04
C ASP A 360 0.41 -10.67 15.10
N ASP A 361 0.70 -10.39 16.38
CA ASP A 361 0.35 -11.28 17.49
C ASP A 361 -1.14 -11.64 17.50
N PHE A 362 -2.00 -10.63 17.37
CA PHE A 362 -3.44 -10.81 17.47
C PHE A 362 -3.99 -11.59 16.27
N CYS A 363 -3.46 -11.35 15.07
CA CYS A 363 -3.87 -12.08 13.86
C CYS A 363 -3.38 -13.53 13.90
N TYR A 364 -2.15 -13.80 14.36
CA TYR A 364 -1.66 -15.18 14.48
C TYR A 364 -2.43 -15.95 15.55
N TYR A 365 -2.77 -15.32 16.69
CA TYR A 365 -3.67 -15.93 17.68
C TYR A 365 -5.01 -16.34 17.05
N GLY A 366 -5.67 -15.41 16.36
CA GLY A 366 -6.97 -15.67 15.76
C GLY A 366 -6.91 -16.72 14.64
N ALA A 367 -5.89 -16.69 13.79
CA ALA A 367 -5.68 -17.69 12.74
C ALA A 367 -5.43 -19.09 13.32
N ASP A 368 -4.63 -19.22 14.37
CA ASP A 368 -4.39 -20.49 15.06
C ASP A 368 -5.67 -21.01 15.72
N PHE A 369 -6.44 -20.14 16.40
CA PHE A 369 -7.73 -20.47 17.01
C PHE A 369 -8.73 -20.98 15.96
N ALA A 370 -8.90 -20.24 14.86
CA ALA A 370 -9.83 -20.60 13.80
C ALA A 370 -9.41 -21.90 13.08
N ALA A 371 -8.11 -22.08 12.81
CA ALA A 371 -7.61 -23.28 12.16
C ALA A 371 -7.80 -24.53 13.02
N ASP A 372 -7.56 -24.45 14.33
CA ASP A 372 -7.80 -25.55 15.29
C ASP A 372 -9.30 -25.92 15.32
N LYS A 373 -10.17 -24.91 15.34
CA LYS A 373 -11.62 -25.10 15.43
C LYS A 373 -12.24 -25.68 14.15
N PHE A 374 -11.84 -25.17 12.98
CA PHE A 374 -12.48 -25.49 11.70
C PHE A 374 -11.68 -26.47 10.83
N GLY A 375 -10.52 -26.93 11.29
CA GLY A 375 -9.68 -27.89 10.57
C GLY A 375 -8.89 -27.27 9.42
N GLY A 376 -8.58 -25.97 9.49
CA GLY A 376 -7.78 -25.24 8.50
C GLY A 376 -8.41 -23.93 8.02
N PHE A 377 -7.70 -23.24 7.12
CA PHE A 377 -8.15 -21.99 6.52
C PHE A 377 -9.21 -22.21 5.43
N ALA A 378 -10.11 -21.24 5.25
CA ALA A 378 -11.25 -21.30 4.34
C ALA A 378 -12.14 -22.56 4.52
N LYS A 379 -12.22 -23.10 5.75
CA LYS A 379 -13.07 -24.26 6.11
C LYS A 379 -14.29 -23.89 6.95
N ALA A 380 -14.28 -22.71 7.57
CA ALA A 380 -15.40 -22.25 8.37
C ALA A 380 -16.59 -21.86 7.47
N PRO A 381 -17.84 -22.03 7.94
CA PRO A 381 -19.02 -21.59 7.20
C PRO A 381 -18.98 -20.06 6.96
N ALA A 382 -19.34 -19.62 5.76
CA ALA A 382 -19.48 -18.19 5.47
C ALA A 382 -20.82 -17.64 6.01
N LEU A 383 -20.93 -17.56 7.34
CA LEU A 383 -22.14 -17.15 8.06
C LEU A 383 -21.85 -15.97 8.99
N LEU A 384 -22.89 -15.16 9.26
CA LEU A 384 -22.81 -14.08 10.25
C LEU A 384 -22.44 -14.61 11.64
N ASP A 385 -22.93 -15.80 12.02
CA ASP A 385 -22.61 -16.39 13.32
C ASP A 385 -21.14 -16.79 13.45
N THR A 386 -20.50 -17.19 12.35
CA THR A 386 -19.05 -17.40 12.31
C THR A 386 -18.30 -16.09 12.51
N ALA A 387 -18.77 -14.99 11.90
CA ALA A 387 -18.23 -13.65 12.16
C ALA A 387 -18.33 -13.29 13.65
N LYS A 388 -19.50 -13.52 14.25
CA LYS A 388 -19.76 -13.19 15.66
C LYS A 388 -18.83 -13.93 16.59
N GLU A 389 -18.70 -15.24 16.41
CA GLU A 389 -17.86 -16.07 17.24
C GLU A 389 -16.39 -15.66 17.15
N LEU A 390 -15.84 -15.60 15.94
CA LEU A 390 -14.43 -15.31 15.74
C LEU A 390 -14.06 -13.89 16.17
N ALA A 391 -14.90 -12.90 15.84
CA ALA A 391 -14.63 -11.53 16.25
C ALA A 391 -14.78 -11.33 17.76
N THR A 392 -15.71 -12.02 18.43
CA THR A 392 -15.84 -11.93 19.89
C THR A 392 -14.60 -12.47 20.59
N GLU A 393 -14.12 -13.65 20.18
CA GLU A 393 -12.93 -14.29 20.75
C GLU A 393 -11.67 -13.44 20.53
N VAL A 394 -11.40 -13.06 19.29
CA VAL A 394 -10.16 -12.34 18.95
C VAL A 394 -10.16 -10.91 19.51
N ASN A 395 -11.31 -10.25 19.54
CA ASN A 395 -11.44 -8.94 20.18
C ASN A 395 -11.17 -9.04 21.69
N ALA A 396 -11.75 -10.04 22.38
CA ALA A 396 -11.51 -10.25 23.80
C ALA A 396 -10.02 -10.51 24.07
N TYR A 397 -9.39 -11.41 23.33
CA TYR A 397 -7.95 -11.67 23.42
C TYR A 397 -7.12 -10.39 23.30
N GLY A 398 -7.37 -9.59 22.28
CA GLY A 398 -6.60 -8.37 22.04
C GLY A 398 -6.82 -7.32 23.15
N MET A 399 -8.06 -7.16 23.63
CA MET A 399 -8.37 -6.28 24.76
C MET A 399 -7.63 -6.73 26.03
N GLU A 400 -7.66 -8.02 26.34
CA GLU A 400 -6.91 -8.61 27.45
C GLU A 400 -5.40 -8.35 27.33
N GLN A 401 -4.82 -8.32 26.12
CA GLN A 401 -3.40 -8.01 25.95
C GLN A 401 -3.10 -6.54 26.32
N TYR A 402 -3.95 -5.61 25.92
CA TYR A 402 -3.79 -4.20 26.33
C TYR A 402 -3.98 -4.01 27.84
N GLU A 403 -4.82 -4.81 28.48
CA GLU A 403 -5.05 -4.76 29.93
C GLU A 403 -3.91 -5.41 30.73
N ALA A 404 -3.39 -6.55 30.26
CA ALA A 404 -2.31 -7.30 30.90
C ALA A 404 -0.95 -6.62 30.75
N PHE A 405 -0.73 -5.90 29.64
CA PHE A 405 0.51 -5.19 29.35
C PHE A 405 0.27 -3.68 29.23
N PRO A 406 0.26 -2.91 30.33
CA PRO A 406 0.11 -1.46 30.30
C PRO A 406 1.08 -0.75 29.36
N THR A 407 2.29 -1.29 29.14
CA THR A 407 3.22 -0.76 28.13
C THR A 407 2.70 -0.85 26.69
N LEU A 408 1.90 -1.87 26.39
CA LEU A 408 1.24 -2.01 25.09
C LEU A 408 0.11 -0.98 24.94
N LEU A 409 -0.66 -0.74 26.01
CA LEU A 409 -1.66 0.32 26.06
C LEU A 409 -1.03 1.72 25.92
N GLU A 410 0.15 1.90 26.49
CA GLU A 410 0.93 3.14 26.43
C GLU A 410 1.58 3.36 25.03
N ASP A 411 1.94 2.27 24.35
CA ASP A 411 2.42 2.28 22.96
C ASP A 411 1.30 2.71 22.00
N HIS A 412 0.16 2.01 22.04
CA HIS A 412 -1.05 2.41 21.32
C HIS A 412 -1.92 3.32 22.19
N PHE A 413 -1.38 4.47 22.55
CA PHE A 413 -2.01 5.43 23.47
C PHE A 413 -3.35 5.96 22.98
N GLY A 414 -3.53 6.09 21.66
CA GLY A 414 -4.75 6.55 21.02
C GLY A 414 -5.80 5.46 20.93
N GLY A 415 -7.04 5.77 21.30
CA GLY A 415 -8.16 4.83 21.19
C GLY A 415 -8.35 4.28 19.78
N SER A 416 -8.19 5.13 18.75
CA SER A 416 -8.33 4.72 17.35
C SER A 416 -7.26 3.73 16.89
N GLN A 417 -6.04 3.82 17.44
CA GLN A 417 -4.96 2.87 17.13
C GLN A 417 -5.36 1.48 17.62
N ARG A 418 -5.87 1.40 18.86
CA ARG A 418 -6.33 0.14 19.44
C ARG A 418 -7.57 -0.39 18.73
N ALA A 419 -8.52 0.49 18.41
CA ALA A 419 -9.73 0.13 17.69
C ALA A 419 -9.40 -0.51 16.33
N SER A 420 -8.53 0.15 15.56
CA SER A 420 -8.06 -0.37 14.28
C SER A 420 -7.41 -1.75 14.43
N VAL A 421 -6.46 -1.89 15.37
CA VAL A 421 -5.71 -3.15 15.57
C VAL A 421 -6.62 -4.30 16.03
N LEU A 422 -7.53 -4.06 16.97
CA LEU A 422 -8.47 -5.07 17.45
C LEU A 422 -9.44 -5.53 16.36
N ALA A 423 -9.99 -4.58 15.61
CA ALA A 423 -10.93 -4.87 14.54
C ALA A 423 -10.25 -5.53 13.33
N ALA A 424 -9.03 -5.11 12.98
CA ALA A 424 -8.24 -5.74 11.94
C ALA A 424 -7.98 -7.21 12.25
N ALA A 425 -7.52 -7.52 13.48
CA ALA A 425 -7.26 -8.89 13.88
C ALA A 425 -8.53 -9.77 13.85
N SER A 426 -9.64 -9.23 14.36
CA SER A 426 -10.95 -9.90 14.37
C SER A 426 -11.43 -10.20 12.95
N ALA A 427 -11.33 -9.22 12.06
CA ALA A 427 -11.81 -9.30 10.69
C ALA A 427 -10.93 -10.18 9.79
N ILE A 428 -9.60 -10.05 9.90
CA ILE A 428 -8.64 -10.90 9.17
C ILE A 428 -8.83 -12.36 9.58
N THR A 429 -9.03 -12.63 10.88
CA THR A 429 -9.33 -13.98 11.36
C THR A 429 -10.60 -14.54 10.72
N ALA A 430 -11.69 -13.79 10.76
CA ALA A 430 -12.95 -14.22 10.16
C ALA A 430 -12.85 -14.41 8.64
N ALA A 431 -12.14 -13.53 7.93
CA ALA A 431 -11.90 -13.63 6.50
C ALA A 431 -11.05 -14.86 6.13
N ILE A 432 -9.93 -15.11 6.83
CA ILE A 432 -9.07 -16.29 6.62
C ILE A 432 -9.85 -17.58 6.90
N ALA A 433 -10.61 -17.63 7.99
CA ALA A 433 -11.34 -18.83 8.40
C ALA A 433 -12.41 -19.22 7.38
N THR A 434 -13.11 -18.24 6.81
CA THR A 434 -14.26 -18.45 5.91
C THR A 434 -13.93 -18.38 4.43
N GLY A 435 -12.78 -17.79 4.08
CA GLY A 435 -12.47 -17.42 2.70
C GLY A 435 -13.44 -16.38 2.13
N HIS A 436 -14.02 -15.50 2.96
CA HIS A 436 -15.03 -14.53 2.55
C HIS A 436 -14.84 -13.16 3.20
N SER A 437 -14.54 -12.13 2.40
CA SER A 437 -14.21 -10.79 2.88
C SER A 437 -15.35 -10.09 3.61
N GLN A 438 -16.59 -10.24 3.13
CA GLN A 438 -17.77 -9.66 3.82
C GLN A 438 -18.04 -10.27 5.20
N VAL A 439 -17.68 -11.54 5.42
CA VAL A 439 -17.73 -12.13 6.77
C VAL A 439 -16.64 -11.51 7.65
N GLY A 440 -15.44 -11.29 7.08
CA GLY A 440 -14.40 -10.47 7.69
C GLY A 440 -14.89 -9.07 8.08
N LEU A 441 -15.55 -8.36 7.16
CA LEU A 441 -16.07 -7.01 7.38
C LEU A 441 -17.16 -6.97 8.46
N ALA A 442 -18.02 -7.99 8.54
CA ALA A 442 -18.95 -8.15 9.65
C ALA A 442 -18.20 -8.32 10.99
N GLY A 443 -17.10 -9.07 11.00
CA GLY A 443 -16.22 -9.23 12.15
C GLY A 443 -15.55 -7.93 12.59
N TRP A 444 -15.10 -7.09 11.64
CA TRP A 444 -14.56 -5.74 11.93
C TRP A 444 -15.58 -4.92 12.73
N TYR A 445 -16.79 -4.78 12.22
CA TYR A 445 -17.80 -3.93 12.86
C TYR A 445 -18.28 -4.48 14.19
N LEU A 446 -18.35 -5.81 14.36
CA LEU A 446 -18.65 -6.37 15.67
C LEU A 446 -17.55 -6.07 16.69
N SER A 447 -16.28 -6.20 16.31
CA SER A 447 -15.15 -5.86 17.19
C SER A 447 -15.23 -4.40 17.66
N MET A 448 -15.57 -3.47 16.77
CA MET A 448 -15.77 -2.06 17.14
C MET A 448 -16.86 -1.88 18.20
N LEU A 449 -18.00 -2.56 18.04
CA LEU A 449 -19.11 -2.50 19.01
C LEU A 449 -18.71 -3.10 20.36
N LEU A 450 -18.07 -4.28 20.36
CA LEU A 450 -17.61 -4.93 21.58
C LEU A 450 -16.56 -4.11 22.33
N HIS A 451 -15.60 -3.53 21.62
CA HIS A 451 -14.58 -2.66 22.20
C HIS A 451 -15.22 -1.41 22.83
N LYS A 452 -16.15 -0.76 22.12
CA LYS A 452 -16.86 0.42 22.63
C LYS A 452 -17.54 0.15 23.97
N GLU A 453 -18.27 -0.94 24.07
CA GLU A 453 -18.97 -1.34 25.30
C GLU A 453 -17.99 -1.82 26.39
N GLY A 454 -16.94 -2.58 26.02
CA GLY A 454 -16.01 -3.16 26.98
C GLY A 454 -15.13 -2.12 27.69
N TRP A 455 -14.72 -1.04 27.02
CA TRP A 455 -13.90 0.02 27.63
C TRP A 455 -14.61 1.35 27.85
N GLY A 456 -15.89 1.47 27.46
CA GLY A 456 -16.64 2.73 27.50
C GLY A 456 -16.02 3.83 26.63
N ARG A 457 -15.22 3.45 25.63
CA ARG A 457 -14.52 4.33 24.67
C ARG A 457 -14.16 3.54 23.42
N LEU A 458 -13.91 4.24 22.31
CA LEU A 458 -13.44 3.63 21.07
C LEU A 458 -12.29 4.45 20.46
N GLY A 459 -12.56 5.30 19.46
CA GLY A 459 -11.58 6.14 18.79
C GLY A 459 -11.77 7.64 19.01
N PHE A 460 -11.21 8.44 18.10
CA PHE A 460 -11.41 9.89 18.06
C PHE A 460 -12.87 10.25 17.74
N PHE A 461 -13.23 11.53 17.88
CA PHE A 461 -14.61 12.03 17.76
C PHE A 461 -15.38 11.49 16.54
N GLY A 462 -14.78 11.51 15.35
CA GLY A 462 -15.44 11.03 14.14
C GLY A 462 -15.10 9.60 13.75
N TYR A 463 -14.38 8.84 14.58
CA TYR A 463 -13.82 7.54 14.21
C TYR A 463 -14.90 6.57 13.74
N ASP A 464 -15.96 6.41 14.53
CA ASP A 464 -16.97 5.37 14.34
C ASP A 464 -18.13 5.76 13.42
N LEU A 465 -18.00 6.81 12.61
CA LEU A 465 -19.00 7.14 11.59
C LEU A 465 -19.31 5.93 10.72
N GLN A 466 -18.26 5.31 10.17
CA GLN A 466 -18.41 4.14 9.33
C GLN A 466 -18.73 2.88 10.12
N ASP A 467 -18.30 2.78 11.38
CA ASP A 467 -18.51 1.60 12.20
C ASP A 467 -19.95 1.52 12.74
N GLN A 468 -20.62 2.66 12.95
CA GLN A 468 -22.04 2.67 13.29
C GLN A 468 -22.93 2.39 12.06
N CYS A 469 -22.53 2.86 10.86
CA CYS A 469 -23.19 2.48 9.60
C CYS A 469 -22.85 1.04 9.16
N GLY A 470 -21.73 0.51 9.64
CA GLY A 470 -21.11 -0.71 9.15
C GLY A 470 -22.02 -1.92 9.16
N PRO A 471 -22.58 -2.34 10.32
CA PRO A 471 -23.39 -3.55 10.44
C PRO A 471 -24.56 -3.62 9.44
N THR A 472 -25.21 -2.49 9.15
CA THR A 472 -26.32 -2.44 8.18
C THR A 472 -25.84 -2.43 6.72
N ASN A 473 -24.63 -1.92 6.46
CA ASN A 473 -24.10 -1.75 5.11
C ASN A 473 -23.18 -2.89 4.64
N VAL A 474 -22.80 -3.86 5.50
CA VAL A 474 -21.99 -5.01 5.07
C VAL A 474 -22.71 -5.79 3.98
N PHE A 475 -23.96 -6.17 4.24
CA PHE A 475 -24.76 -7.03 3.34
C PHE A 475 -25.88 -6.26 2.63
N SER A 476 -25.84 -4.93 2.66
CA SER A 476 -26.76 -4.11 1.87
C SER A 476 -26.54 -4.36 0.38
N TYR A 477 -27.60 -4.17 -0.40
CA TYR A 477 -27.58 -4.17 -1.87
C TYR A 477 -28.15 -2.85 -2.42
N GLN A 478 -28.33 -1.84 -1.55
CA GLN A 478 -28.79 -0.52 -1.97
C GLN A 478 -27.69 0.22 -2.74
N SER A 479 -28.09 1.25 -3.50
CA SER A 479 -27.28 1.95 -4.51
C SER A 479 -25.85 2.28 -4.09
N ASP A 480 -25.69 2.96 -2.96
CA ASP A 480 -24.42 3.53 -2.47
C ASP A 480 -24.00 2.93 -1.12
N GLU A 481 -24.63 1.81 -0.75
CA GLU A 481 -24.32 1.02 0.44
C GLU A 481 -23.73 -0.36 0.07
N GLY A 482 -24.32 -1.03 -0.92
CA GLY A 482 -23.98 -2.40 -1.25
C GLY A 482 -22.81 -2.51 -2.21
N ASN A 483 -21.69 -3.07 -1.73
CA ASN A 483 -20.55 -3.43 -2.58
C ASN A 483 -19.67 -4.49 -1.89
N PRO A 484 -19.16 -5.54 -2.58
CA PRO A 484 -18.10 -6.40 -2.05
C PRO A 484 -16.88 -5.60 -1.58
N LEU A 485 -16.23 -6.03 -0.51
CA LEU A 485 -15.16 -5.26 0.13
C LEU A 485 -13.98 -4.99 -0.82
N GLU A 486 -13.67 -5.95 -1.69
CA GLU A 486 -12.61 -5.86 -2.71
C GLU A 486 -12.86 -4.69 -3.68
N LEU A 487 -14.13 -4.37 -3.96
CA LEU A 487 -14.56 -3.27 -4.82
C LEU A 487 -14.78 -1.95 -4.07
N ARG A 488 -14.80 -1.98 -2.74
CA ARG A 488 -14.80 -0.75 -1.93
C ARG A 488 -13.42 -0.09 -2.01
N GLY A 489 -13.37 1.14 -1.52
CA GLY A 489 -12.15 1.91 -1.44
C GLY A 489 -12.38 3.19 -0.65
N ALA A 490 -11.39 4.08 -0.67
CA ALA A 490 -11.46 5.36 0.01
C ALA A 490 -12.55 6.32 -0.52
N ASN A 491 -13.27 5.97 -1.58
CA ASN A 491 -14.41 6.73 -2.09
C ASN A 491 -15.78 6.09 -1.76
N TYR A 492 -15.83 4.88 -1.21
CA TYR A 492 -17.07 4.30 -0.69
C TYR A 492 -17.63 5.26 0.39
N PRO A 493 -18.94 5.62 0.37
CA PRO A 493 -19.41 6.82 1.07
C PRO A 493 -19.06 6.91 2.55
N ASN A 494 -19.22 5.80 3.30
CA ASN A 494 -18.91 5.80 4.73
C ASN A 494 -17.41 5.92 5.00
N TYR A 495 -16.54 5.51 4.07
CA TYR A 495 -15.10 5.36 4.30
C TYR A 495 -14.30 6.61 3.92
N ALA A 496 -14.95 7.63 3.36
CA ALA A 496 -14.28 8.69 2.63
C ALA A 496 -13.55 9.76 3.48
N MET A 497 -13.40 9.54 4.79
CA MET A 497 -12.98 10.62 5.72
C MET A 497 -12.03 10.19 6.83
N ASN A 498 -12.12 8.97 7.35
CA ASN A 498 -11.59 8.65 8.68
C ASN A 498 -10.41 7.67 8.61
N VAL A 499 -9.37 7.98 9.39
CA VAL A 499 -8.15 7.16 9.55
C VAL A 499 -8.41 5.87 10.34
N GLY A 500 -7.51 4.89 10.24
CA GLY A 500 -7.51 3.65 11.01
C GLY A 500 -8.58 2.66 10.56
N HIS A 501 -8.79 2.58 9.24
CA HIS A 501 -9.77 1.69 8.61
C HIS A 501 -9.35 1.22 7.21
N GLN A 502 -9.00 2.15 6.31
CA GLN A 502 -8.87 1.87 4.88
C GLN A 502 -7.74 0.87 4.58
N GLY A 503 -6.63 0.95 5.31
CA GLY A 503 -5.54 0.00 5.16
C GLY A 503 -5.89 -1.39 5.66
N GLU A 504 -6.59 -1.44 6.78
CA GLU A 504 -7.07 -2.65 7.41
C GLU A 504 -8.13 -3.34 6.54
N TYR A 505 -9.03 -2.58 5.90
CA TYR A 505 -9.98 -3.09 4.92
C TYR A 505 -9.31 -3.74 3.71
N ALA A 506 -8.22 -3.16 3.19
CA ALA A 506 -7.40 -3.81 2.18
C ALA A 506 -6.79 -5.12 2.69
N GLY A 507 -6.34 -5.14 3.95
CA GLY A 507 -5.91 -6.36 4.62
C GLY A 507 -7.00 -7.44 4.69
N ILE A 508 -8.24 -7.07 5.01
CA ILE A 508 -9.38 -8.00 5.08
C ILE A 508 -9.75 -8.54 3.70
N SER A 509 -9.73 -7.69 2.65
CA SER A 509 -9.87 -8.14 1.27
C SER A 509 -8.82 -9.20 0.95
N SER A 510 -7.55 -8.91 1.22
CA SER A 510 -6.44 -9.86 1.02
C SER A 510 -6.61 -11.16 1.82
N ALA A 511 -7.08 -11.07 3.07
CA ALA A 511 -7.21 -12.19 4.00
C ALA A 511 -8.13 -13.31 3.52
N ALA A 512 -9.25 -12.97 2.90
CA ALA A 512 -10.18 -13.96 2.34
C ALA A 512 -9.52 -14.79 1.24
N HIS A 513 -8.81 -14.12 0.34
CA HIS A 513 -8.12 -14.74 -0.79
C HIS A 513 -6.86 -15.50 -0.37
N ALA A 514 -6.08 -14.94 0.55
CA ALA A 514 -4.91 -15.61 1.11
C ALA A 514 -5.30 -16.90 1.85
N GLY A 515 -6.40 -16.90 2.60
CA GLY A 515 -6.93 -18.12 3.24
C GLY A 515 -7.35 -19.21 2.25
N ARG A 516 -7.69 -18.82 1.02
CA ARG A 516 -8.05 -19.70 -0.09
C ARG A 516 -6.86 -20.07 -1.00
N MET A 517 -5.69 -19.46 -0.77
CA MET A 517 -4.52 -19.54 -1.65
C MET A 517 -4.77 -19.00 -3.07
N ASP A 518 -5.74 -18.09 -3.23
CA ASP A 518 -6.01 -17.47 -4.53
C ASP A 518 -4.80 -16.64 -5.00
N ALA A 519 -4.56 -16.59 -6.31
CA ALA A 519 -3.42 -15.85 -6.90
C ALA A 519 -3.59 -14.32 -6.83
N PHE A 520 -4.83 -13.85 -6.83
CA PHE A 520 -5.22 -12.45 -6.83
C PHE A 520 -6.54 -12.28 -6.07
N ALA A 521 -6.80 -11.08 -5.59
CA ALA A 521 -8.02 -10.71 -4.89
C ALA A 521 -9.13 -10.32 -5.87
N ILE A 522 -8.85 -9.42 -6.82
CA ILE A 522 -9.90 -8.95 -7.75
C ILE A 522 -9.45 -8.74 -9.19
N ASN A 523 -8.18 -8.44 -9.44
CA ASN A 523 -7.69 -8.14 -10.78
C ASN A 523 -6.34 -8.82 -11.09
N PRO A 524 -6.32 -9.84 -11.96
CA PRO A 524 -5.10 -10.57 -12.30
C PRO A 524 -4.09 -9.69 -13.04
N LEU A 525 -4.55 -8.67 -13.79
CA LEU A 525 -3.68 -7.75 -14.52
C LEU A 525 -2.87 -6.88 -13.56
N ILE A 526 -3.50 -6.39 -12.49
CA ILE A 526 -2.82 -5.63 -11.43
C ILE A 526 -1.79 -6.52 -10.72
N LYS A 527 -2.18 -7.77 -10.39
CA LYS A 527 -1.28 -8.73 -9.73
C LYS A 527 0.01 -8.95 -10.51
N VAL A 528 -0.09 -9.22 -11.81
CA VAL A 528 1.07 -9.46 -12.68
C VAL A 528 1.87 -8.17 -12.92
N THR A 529 1.22 -7.03 -13.10
CA THR A 529 1.88 -5.72 -13.33
C THR A 529 2.87 -5.37 -12.22
N PHE A 530 2.54 -5.66 -10.96
CA PHE A 530 3.41 -5.37 -9.81
C PHE A 530 4.41 -6.50 -9.50
N ALA A 531 4.37 -7.62 -10.22
CA ALA A 531 5.45 -8.60 -10.24
C ALA A 531 6.59 -8.19 -11.19
N ASN A 532 6.80 -6.88 -11.37
CA ASN A 532 7.80 -6.33 -12.27
C ASN A 532 9.13 -6.09 -11.52
N PRO A 533 10.25 -6.71 -11.93
CA PRO A 533 11.56 -6.48 -11.32
C PRO A 533 12.15 -5.08 -11.58
N GLY A 534 11.56 -4.29 -12.48
CA GLY A 534 11.93 -2.90 -12.77
C GLY A 534 11.27 -1.85 -11.88
N LEU A 535 10.49 -2.25 -10.87
CA LEU A 535 9.96 -1.33 -9.86
C LEU A 535 11.05 -0.95 -8.85
N VAL A 536 10.98 0.27 -8.32
CA VAL A 536 11.98 0.80 -7.37
C VAL A 536 11.66 0.33 -5.95
N PHE A 537 10.37 0.27 -5.61
CA PHE A 537 9.90 -0.27 -4.35
C PHE A 537 9.76 -1.80 -4.43
N ASP A 538 10.22 -2.52 -3.40
CA ASP A 538 10.00 -3.96 -3.29
C ASP A 538 8.63 -4.26 -2.69
N TRP A 539 7.70 -4.66 -3.55
CA TRP A 539 6.31 -4.96 -3.18
C TRP A 539 6.11 -6.30 -2.46
N ALA A 540 7.16 -7.15 -2.37
CA ALA A 540 7.08 -8.44 -1.68
C ALA A 540 7.24 -8.30 -0.16
N ASP A 541 7.99 -7.29 0.30
CA ASP A 541 8.25 -7.00 1.71
C ASP A 541 8.11 -5.50 2.05
N VAL A 542 6.86 -5.05 2.03
CA VAL A 542 6.47 -3.65 2.24
C VAL A 542 7.04 -3.07 3.53
N ARG A 543 6.96 -3.83 4.63
CA ARG A 543 7.39 -3.37 5.96
C ARG A 543 8.91 -3.22 6.05
N ALA A 544 9.68 -4.11 5.43
CA ALA A 544 11.13 -3.97 5.34
C ALA A 544 11.53 -2.72 4.55
N CYS A 545 10.83 -2.40 3.45
CA CYS A 545 11.07 -1.16 2.71
C CYS A 545 10.81 0.09 3.55
N PHE A 546 9.74 0.13 4.34
CA PHE A 546 9.49 1.26 5.25
C PHE A 546 10.60 1.39 6.31
N GLY A 547 11.09 0.26 6.81
CA GLY A 547 12.25 0.18 7.70
C GLY A 547 13.51 0.76 7.07
N LYS A 548 13.87 0.33 5.85
CA LYS A 548 14.98 0.88 5.05
C LYS A 548 14.83 2.39 4.84
N GLY A 549 13.62 2.85 4.52
CA GLY A 549 13.33 4.27 4.37
C GLY A 549 13.57 5.06 5.66
N GLY A 550 13.11 4.54 6.80
CA GLY A 550 13.31 5.19 8.11
C GLY A 550 14.77 5.17 8.56
N ALA A 551 15.51 4.11 8.22
CA ALA A 551 16.94 4.00 8.44
C ALA A 551 17.78 4.86 7.47
N ARG A 552 17.14 5.54 6.50
CA ARG A 552 17.78 6.31 5.42
C ARG A 552 18.67 5.47 4.50
N GLU A 553 18.28 4.20 4.28
CA GLU A 553 18.97 3.21 3.44
C GLU A 553 18.27 2.96 2.09
N PHE A 554 17.09 3.56 1.87
CA PHE A 554 16.32 3.42 0.64
C PHE A 554 16.63 4.56 -0.36
N ARG A 555 16.85 4.20 -1.62
CA ARG A 555 17.08 5.16 -2.72
C ARG A 555 15.83 5.28 -3.60
N ALA A 556 15.13 6.41 -3.51
CA ALA A 556 14.00 6.74 -4.38
C ALA A 556 14.46 7.27 -5.74
N ALA A 557 13.57 7.19 -6.74
CA ALA A 557 13.75 7.75 -8.07
C ALA A 557 13.29 9.21 -8.16
N GLY A 558 13.53 9.84 -9.31
CA GLY A 558 13.07 11.20 -9.64
C GLY A 558 13.79 12.33 -8.88
N ASP A 559 14.98 12.06 -8.36
CA ASP A 559 15.86 13.10 -7.82
C ASP A 559 16.36 14.05 -8.93
N ARG A 560 16.70 15.29 -8.54
CA ARG A 560 17.10 16.35 -9.49
C ARG A 560 18.55 16.79 -9.34
N SER A 561 19.36 16.10 -8.53
CA SER A 561 20.75 16.49 -8.26
C SER A 561 21.58 16.65 -9.54
N LEU A 562 21.32 15.84 -10.58
CA LEU A 562 22.01 15.89 -11.87
C LEU A 562 21.94 17.28 -12.55
N VAL A 563 20.84 18.00 -12.38
CA VAL A 563 20.59 19.30 -13.04
C VAL A 563 20.61 20.48 -12.07
N MET A 564 21.05 20.25 -10.82
CA MET A 564 21.23 21.30 -9.82
C MET A 564 22.72 21.60 -9.62
N PRO A 565 23.09 22.85 -9.34
CA PRO A 565 24.44 23.17 -8.90
C PRO A 565 24.83 22.36 -7.67
N ALA A 566 26.12 22.04 -7.53
CA ALA A 566 26.64 21.52 -6.26
C ALA A 566 26.36 22.55 -5.14
N VAL A 567 25.74 22.08 -4.04
CA VAL A 567 25.36 22.91 -2.88
C VAL A 567 26.29 22.66 -1.72
#